data_AF-A0A956L9U4-F1
#
_entry.id   AF-A0A956L9U4-F1
#
_cell.length_a   1.000
_cell.length_b   1.000
_cell.length_c   1.000
_cell.angle_alpha   90.00
_cell.angle_beta   90.00
_cell.angle_gamma   90.00
#
_symmetry.space_group_name_H-M   'P 1'
#
loop_
_entity.id
_entity.type
_entity.pdbx_description
1 polymer ?
#
loop_
_entity_poly.entity_id
_entity_poly.type
_entity_poly.pdbx_seq_one_letter_code
_entity_poly.pdbx_strand_id
1 'polypeptide(L)'
;FIDAVGRYRSYDDDGNPVKGDYARVFEEEYRRLAAHPDYQTLFEGIDASSAAEEVHDGYFSIDRRKVGSKTIEVFKDTRGDTQADDSTYNLIMKDKERLLSLETPLKFIFSHSALREGWDNPNVFQICGLRDIRSERERRQTIGRGLRLCVNQEGVRLCGFDVNTLTVIATESYEQFAENLQKEIEADTGIRFGVVEPHQFAAIATTDDDGHPSPLGAEKSQLLWDHLK
;
A
#
# COMPACT_ATOMS: atom_id res chain seq x y z
N PHE A 1 -1.06 3.38 -8.38
CA PHE A 1 -1.87 4.49 -8.92
C PHE A 1 -1.45 4.78 -10.34
N ILE A 2 -2.38 4.67 -11.28
CA ILE A 2 -2.14 4.80 -12.73
C ILE A 2 -2.77 6.07 -13.28
N ASP A 3 -2.23 6.56 -14.40
CA ASP A 3 -2.64 7.78 -15.07
C ASP A 3 -3.97 7.66 -15.82
N ALA A 4 -4.33 6.48 -16.30
CA ALA A 4 -5.62 6.21 -16.94
C ALA A 4 -6.03 4.74 -16.80
N VAL A 5 -7.34 4.47 -16.63
CA VAL A 5 -7.88 3.11 -16.53
C VAL A 5 -7.58 2.28 -17.78
N GLY A 6 -7.67 2.92 -18.96
CA GLY A 6 -7.40 2.28 -20.24
C GLY A 6 -5.98 1.74 -20.39
N ARG A 7 -5.01 2.25 -19.61
CA ARG A 7 -3.64 1.70 -19.57
C ARG A 7 -3.56 0.35 -18.88
N TYR A 8 -4.54 0.01 -18.04
CA TYR A 8 -4.59 -1.27 -17.36
C TYR A 8 -5.63 -2.22 -17.96
N ARG A 9 -6.85 -1.73 -18.23
CA ARG A 9 -7.94 -2.54 -18.81
C ARG A 9 -8.77 -1.69 -19.77
N SER A 10 -8.96 -2.21 -20.97
CA SER A 10 -9.82 -1.65 -22.02
C SER A 10 -10.86 -2.69 -22.44
N TYR A 11 -11.71 -2.34 -23.42
CA TYR A 11 -12.68 -3.26 -24.00
C TYR A 11 -12.60 -3.22 -25.52
N ASP A 12 -12.79 -4.35 -26.17
CA ASP A 12 -12.96 -4.43 -27.63
C ASP A 12 -14.36 -3.96 -28.07
N ASP A 13 -14.58 -3.91 -29.38
CA ASP A 13 -15.85 -3.49 -29.99
C ASP A 13 -17.04 -4.38 -29.58
N ASP A 14 -16.77 -5.62 -29.15
CA ASP A 14 -17.74 -6.60 -28.68
C ASP A 14 -18.00 -6.49 -27.16
N GLY A 15 -17.26 -5.64 -26.46
CA GLY A 15 -17.36 -5.41 -25.02
C GLY A 15 -16.63 -6.45 -24.17
N ASN A 16 -15.69 -7.21 -24.74
CA ASN A 16 -14.83 -8.12 -23.98
C ASN A 16 -13.66 -7.35 -23.36
N PRO A 17 -13.27 -7.66 -22.11
CA PRO A 17 -12.15 -6.99 -21.46
C PRO A 17 -10.83 -7.35 -22.15
N VAL A 18 -10.03 -6.33 -22.45
CA VAL A 18 -8.69 -6.44 -23.03
C VAL A 18 -7.68 -5.85 -22.06
N LYS A 19 -6.53 -6.52 -21.91
CA LYS A 19 -5.43 -6.05 -21.06
C LYS A 19 -4.75 -4.84 -21.70
N GLY A 20 -4.71 -3.73 -20.97
CA GLY A 20 -3.93 -2.55 -21.32
C GLY A 20 -2.42 -2.77 -21.11
N ASP A 21 -1.62 -1.80 -21.54
CA ASP A 21 -0.17 -1.86 -21.50
C ASP A 21 0.39 -2.20 -20.12
N TYR A 22 -0.11 -1.59 -19.04
CA TYR A 22 0.37 -1.80 -17.67
C TYR A 22 0.06 -3.19 -17.14
N ALA A 23 -1.12 -3.75 -17.44
CA ALA A 23 -1.42 -5.13 -17.04
C ALA A 23 -0.48 -6.11 -17.74
N ARG A 24 -0.22 -5.92 -19.03
CA ARG A 24 0.70 -6.78 -19.80
C ARG A 24 2.15 -6.69 -19.29
N VAL A 25 2.65 -5.47 -19.11
CA VAL A 25 4.02 -5.23 -18.59
C VAL A 25 4.16 -5.77 -17.17
N PHE A 26 3.16 -5.58 -16.32
CA PHE A 26 3.16 -6.13 -14.97
C PHE A 26 3.30 -7.66 -14.99
N GLU A 27 2.46 -8.34 -15.76
CA GLU A 27 2.51 -9.81 -15.84
C GLU A 27 3.82 -10.34 -16.44
N GLU A 28 4.38 -9.64 -17.42
CA GLU A 28 5.68 -9.98 -18.00
C GLU A 28 6.80 -9.85 -16.96
N GLU A 29 6.90 -8.71 -16.29
CA GLU A 29 7.92 -8.47 -15.27
C GLU A 29 7.73 -9.35 -14.03
N TYR A 30 6.49 -9.62 -13.64
CA TYR A 30 6.18 -10.53 -12.54
C TYR A 30 6.69 -11.94 -12.83
N ARG A 31 6.37 -12.47 -14.02
CA ARG A 31 6.88 -13.80 -14.44
C ARG A 31 8.40 -13.81 -14.52
N ARG A 32 9.01 -12.74 -15.05
CA ARG A 32 10.47 -12.60 -15.14
C ARG A 32 11.14 -12.65 -13.76
N LEU A 33 10.61 -11.91 -12.79
CA LEU A 33 11.14 -11.88 -11.42
C LEU A 33 10.83 -13.17 -10.66
N ALA A 34 9.65 -13.77 -10.84
CA ALA A 34 9.30 -15.04 -10.22
C ALA A 34 10.21 -16.20 -10.68
N ALA A 35 10.69 -16.14 -11.92
CA ALA A 35 11.67 -17.11 -12.44
C ALA A 35 13.12 -16.81 -12.00
N HIS A 36 13.40 -15.63 -11.44
CA HIS A 36 14.75 -15.21 -11.08
C HIS A 36 15.27 -15.98 -9.84
N PRO A 37 16.50 -16.51 -9.85
CA PRO A 37 17.04 -17.32 -8.75
C PRO A 37 16.92 -16.68 -7.37
N ASP A 38 17.17 -15.37 -7.27
CA ASP A 38 17.12 -14.62 -6.00
C ASP A 38 15.73 -14.60 -5.34
N TYR A 39 14.66 -14.87 -6.09
CA TYR A 39 13.29 -14.81 -5.60
C TYR A 39 12.59 -16.17 -5.55
N GLN A 40 13.22 -17.25 -6.02
CA GLN A 40 12.57 -18.58 -6.10
C GLN A 40 11.98 -19.06 -4.77
N THR A 41 12.64 -18.76 -3.65
CA THR A 41 12.17 -19.10 -2.30
C THR A 41 10.86 -18.41 -1.92
N LEU A 42 10.54 -17.26 -2.52
CA LEU A 42 9.28 -16.54 -2.30
C LEU A 42 8.11 -17.15 -3.10
N PHE A 43 8.40 -18.03 -4.06
CA PHE A 43 7.44 -18.65 -4.97
C PHE A 43 7.35 -20.18 -4.80
N GLU A 44 8.01 -20.75 -3.80
CA GLU A 44 7.90 -22.18 -3.50
C GLU A 44 6.43 -22.58 -3.25
N GLY A 45 5.90 -23.45 -4.10
CA GLY A 45 4.50 -23.93 -4.03
C GLY A 45 3.47 -23.05 -4.75
N ILE A 46 3.89 -21.98 -5.43
CA ILE A 46 3.03 -21.11 -6.24
C ILE A 46 3.35 -21.33 -7.72
N ASP A 47 2.34 -21.67 -8.55
CA ASP A 47 2.52 -21.70 -10.00
C ASP A 47 2.68 -20.26 -10.52
N ALA A 48 3.93 -19.86 -10.76
CA ALA A 48 4.29 -18.52 -11.20
C ALA A 48 3.61 -18.10 -12.53
N SER A 49 3.15 -19.05 -13.34
CA SER A 49 2.55 -18.78 -14.65
C SER A 49 1.10 -18.34 -14.57
N SER A 50 0.28 -19.00 -13.74
CA SER A 50 -1.11 -18.62 -13.43
C SER A 50 -1.19 -17.57 -12.32
N ALA A 51 -0.20 -17.52 -11.42
CA ALA A 51 -0.15 -16.50 -10.37
C ALA A 51 -0.09 -15.09 -10.94
N ALA A 52 0.58 -14.87 -12.07
CA ALA A 52 0.77 -13.53 -12.62
C ALA A 52 -0.54 -12.81 -12.91
N GLU A 53 -1.61 -13.51 -13.30
CA GLU A 53 -2.92 -12.89 -13.59
C GLU A 53 -3.80 -12.79 -12.34
N GLU A 54 -3.60 -13.69 -11.37
CA GLU A 54 -4.41 -13.78 -10.15
C GLU A 54 -3.92 -12.83 -9.06
N VAL A 55 -2.65 -12.41 -9.11
CA VAL A 55 -2.04 -11.59 -8.07
C VAL A 55 -2.31 -10.10 -8.23
N HIS A 56 -2.93 -9.66 -9.33
CA HIS A 56 -3.29 -8.25 -9.51
C HIS A 56 -4.71 -8.07 -10.01
N ASP A 57 -5.34 -6.96 -9.61
CA ASP A 57 -6.61 -6.53 -10.19
C ASP A 57 -6.74 -5.00 -10.21
N GLY A 58 -7.67 -4.55 -11.05
CA GLY A 58 -8.00 -3.16 -11.28
C GLY A 58 -9.21 -2.71 -10.48
N TYR A 59 -8.99 -1.71 -9.63
CA TYR A 59 -9.99 -1.12 -8.76
C TYR A 59 -10.36 0.23 -9.37
N PHE A 60 -11.28 0.18 -10.34
CA PHE A 60 -11.73 1.36 -11.07
C PHE A 60 -13.23 1.50 -11.00
N SER A 61 -13.65 2.74 -11.12
CA SER A 61 -15.06 3.10 -11.07
C SER A 61 -15.79 2.65 -12.33
N ILE A 62 -16.87 1.89 -12.12
CA ILE A 62 -17.68 1.29 -13.18
C ILE A 62 -18.96 2.07 -13.37
N ASP A 63 -19.22 2.52 -14.59
CA ASP A 63 -20.56 2.89 -15.04
C ASP A 63 -21.19 1.74 -15.84
N ARG A 64 -22.44 1.40 -15.54
CA ARG A 64 -23.18 0.40 -16.32
C ARG A 64 -23.95 1.08 -17.43
N ARG A 65 -23.54 0.85 -18.68
CA ARG A 65 -24.23 1.34 -19.87
C ARG A 65 -24.96 0.20 -20.57
N LYS A 66 -26.24 0.40 -20.88
CA LYS A 66 -27.00 -0.54 -21.71
C LYS A 66 -26.67 -0.29 -23.19
N VAL A 67 -26.17 -1.31 -23.88
CA VAL A 67 -25.95 -1.31 -25.34
C VAL A 67 -26.77 -2.47 -25.92
N GLY A 68 -27.88 -2.14 -26.58
CA GLY A 68 -28.86 -3.13 -27.02
C GLY A 68 -29.50 -3.88 -25.84
N SER A 69 -29.47 -5.22 -25.87
CA SER A 69 -29.96 -6.09 -24.79
C SER A 69 -28.91 -6.38 -23.71
N LYS A 70 -27.65 -5.96 -23.91
CA LYS A 70 -26.55 -6.21 -22.98
C LYS A 70 -26.27 -4.98 -22.11
N THR A 71 -25.97 -5.22 -20.85
CA THR A 71 -25.38 -4.21 -19.96
C THR A 71 -23.87 -4.37 -20.03
N ILE A 72 -23.18 -3.33 -20.46
CA ILE A 72 -21.72 -3.27 -20.53
C ILE A 72 -21.23 -2.41 -19.38
N GLU A 73 -20.20 -2.88 -18.69
CA GLU A 73 -19.49 -2.12 -17.66
C GLU A 73 -18.43 -1.26 -18.36
N VAL A 74 -18.53 0.05 -18.19
CA VAL A 74 -17.62 1.04 -18.78
C VAL A 74 -16.87 1.70 -17.63
N PHE A 75 -15.58 1.42 -17.53
CA PHE A 75 -14.75 2.08 -16.55
C PHE A 75 -14.50 3.55 -16.91
N LYS A 76 -14.37 4.41 -15.89
CA LYS A 76 -14.08 5.83 -16.06
C LYS A 76 -12.84 6.28 -15.31
N ASP A 77 -12.13 7.20 -15.95
CA ASP A 77 -11.16 8.06 -15.29
C ASP A 77 -11.93 9.10 -14.47
N THR A 78 -12.22 8.77 -13.21
CA THR A 78 -12.87 9.72 -12.29
C THR A 78 -11.85 10.37 -11.36
N ARG A 79 -12.22 11.52 -10.79
CA ARG A 79 -11.48 12.12 -9.67
C ARG A 79 -11.80 11.45 -8.33
N GLY A 80 -12.58 10.35 -8.36
CA GLY A 80 -13.05 9.66 -7.17
C GLY A 80 -14.16 10.41 -6.44
N ASP A 81 -14.91 11.30 -7.09
CA ASP A 81 -15.99 12.10 -6.49
C ASP A 81 -17.43 11.78 -6.94
N THR A 82 -17.61 10.78 -7.78
CA THR A 82 -18.86 10.42 -8.47
C THR A 82 -19.60 9.24 -7.83
N GLN A 83 -20.90 9.12 -8.09
CA GLN A 83 -21.74 8.02 -7.58
C GLN A 83 -21.29 6.63 -8.08
N ALA A 84 -20.71 6.55 -9.27
CA ALA A 84 -20.10 5.34 -9.81
C ALA A 84 -18.93 4.87 -8.93
N ASP A 85 -18.16 5.81 -8.40
CA ASP A 85 -17.08 5.55 -7.46
C ASP A 85 -17.65 4.91 -6.18
N ASP A 86 -18.72 5.46 -5.60
CA ASP A 86 -19.36 4.95 -4.38
C ASP A 86 -19.84 3.50 -4.50
N SER A 87 -20.41 3.13 -5.65
CA SER A 87 -20.86 1.76 -5.89
C SER A 87 -19.69 0.76 -5.97
N THR A 88 -18.58 1.19 -6.57
CA THR A 88 -17.35 0.40 -6.70
C THR A 88 -16.68 0.25 -5.33
N TYR A 89 -16.61 1.34 -4.55
CA TYR A 89 -16.07 1.30 -3.19
C TYR A 89 -16.83 0.36 -2.25
N ASN A 90 -18.15 0.31 -2.35
CA ASN A 90 -18.95 -0.62 -1.53
C ASN A 90 -18.66 -2.09 -1.83
N LEU A 91 -18.36 -2.43 -3.09
CA LEU A 91 -17.95 -3.78 -3.47
C LEU A 91 -16.59 -4.14 -2.87
N ILE A 92 -15.64 -3.20 -2.93
CA ILE A 92 -14.29 -3.34 -2.38
C ILE A 92 -14.31 -3.51 -0.86
N MET A 93 -15.17 -2.76 -0.15
CA MET A 93 -15.31 -2.87 1.30
C MET A 93 -15.87 -4.21 1.75
N LYS A 94 -16.72 -4.84 0.92
CA LYS A 94 -17.20 -6.20 1.19
C LYS A 94 -16.10 -7.25 1.05
N ASP A 95 -15.13 -7.01 0.17
CA ASP A 95 -14.00 -7.90 -0.06
C ASP A 95 -12.79 -7.64 0.85
N LYS A 96 -12.89 -6.71 1.81
CA LYS A 96 -11.77 -6.32 2.69
C LYS A 96 -11.18 -7.51 3.47
N GLU A 97 -12.03 -8.35 4.06
CA GLU A 97 -11.58 -9.53 4.81
C GLU A 97 -10.91 -10.56 3.90
N ARG A 98 -11.45 -10.73 2.69
CA ARG A 98 -10.86 -11.59 1.66
C ARG A 98 -9.47 -11.11 1.27
N LEU A 99 -9.26 -9.80 1.10
CA LEU A 99 -7.96 -9.20 0.79
C LEU A 99 -6.91 -9.35 1.90
N LEU A 100 -7.32 -9.63 3.14
CA LEU A 100 -6.40 -9.88 4.26
C LEU A 100 -6.07 -11.37 4.43
N SER A 101 -6.85 -12.25 3.82
CA SER A 101 -6.63 -13.69 3.84
C SER A 101 -5.43 -14.07 2.98
N LEU A 102 -4.58 -14.96 3.52
CA LEU A 102 -3.48 -15.58 2.77
C LEU A 102 -3.96 -16.51 1.65
N GLU A 103 -5.22 -16.94 1.68
CA GLU A 103 -5.81 -17.76 0.62
C GLU A 103 -6.12 -16.94 -0.64
N THR A 104 -6.17 -15.61 -0.52
CA THR A 104 -6.43 -14.73 -1.66
C THR A 104 -5.11 -14.46 -2.38
N PRO A 105 -4.98 -14.82 -3.68
CA PRO A 105 -3.74 -14.60 -4.43
C PRO A 105 -3.48 -13.11 -4.72
N LEU A 106 -4.52 -12.27 -4.68
CA LEU A 106 -4.47 -10.85 -4.99
C LEU A 106 -3.56 -10.06 -4.03
N LYS A 107 -2.46 -9.53 -4.56
CA LYS A 107 -1.41 -8.78 -3.84
C LYS A 107 -1.20 -7.37 -4.38
N PHE A 108 -1.54 -7.12 -5.65
CA PHE A 108 -1.32 -5.85 -6.33
C PHE A 108 -2.65 -5.22 -6.75
N ILE A 109 -2.83 -3.95 -6.40
CA ILE A 109 -4.06 -3.22 -6.71
C ILE A 109 -3.73 -2.02 -7.59
N PHE A 110 -4.30 -2.01 -8.79
CA PHE A 110 -4.23 -0.87 -9.71
C PHE A 110 -5.44 0.02 -9.49
N SER A 111 -5.20 1.31 -9.22
CA SER A 111 -6.28 2.30 -9.07
C SER A 111 -5.93 3.56 -9.85
N HIS A 112 -6.93 4.19 -10.46
CA HIS A 112 -6.77 5.51 -11.10
C HIS A 112 -6.95 6.64 -10.07
N SER A 113 -8.00 6.60 -9.26
CA SER A 113 -8.30 7.61 -8.24
C SER A 113 -7.72 7.23 -6.87
N ALA A 114 -7.52 8.24 -6.02
CA ALA A 114 -7.21 8.00 -4.61
C ALA A 114 -8.37 7.21 -3.98
N LEU A 115 -8.06 6.09 -3.32
CA LEU A 115 -9.05 5.27 -2.63
C LEU A 115 -9.76 6.17 -1.60
N ARG A 116 -11.09 6.32 -1.68
CA ARG A 116 -11.88 7.24 -0.83
C ARG A 116 -11.85 6.86 0.67
N GLU A 117 -12.27 7.79 1.53
CA GLU A 117 -12.58 7.52 2.95
C GLU A 117 -13.44 6.25 3.06
N GLY A 118 -12.94 5.24 3.79
CA GLY A 118 -13.52 3.89 3.84
C GLY A 118 -12.50 2.81 3.50
N TRP A 119 -11.63 3.02 2.49
CA TRP A 119 -10.55 2.06 2.24
C TRP A 119 -9.52 2.07 3.38
N ASP A 120 -9.54 0.99 4.14
CA ASP A 120 -8.76 0.78 5.35
C ASP A 120 -8.14 -0.61 5.35
N ASN A 121 -7.30 -0.91 4.36
CA ASN A 121 -6.45 -2.08 4.45
C ASN A 121 -5.18 -1.69 5.22
N PRO A 122 -4.97 -2.21 6.45
CA PRO A 122 -3.77 -1.91 7.23
C PRO A 122 -2.51 -2.60 6.67
N ASN A 123 -2.65 -3.58 5.78
CA ASN A 123 -1.55 -4.39 5.24
C ASN A 123 -1.10 -3.85 3.86
N VAL A 124 -0.85 -2.55 3.80
CA VAL A 124 -0.41 -1.85 2.59
C VAL A 124 1.02 -1.40 2.79
N PHE A 125 1.96 -2.15 2.22
CA PHE A 125 3.40 -1.92 2.42
C PHE A 125 4.07 -1.20 1.25
N GLN A 126 3.38 -1.10 0.11
CA GLN A 126 3.93 -0.41 -1.06
C GLN A 126 2.88 0.47 -1.74
N ILE A 127 3.27 1.70 -2.03
CA ILE A 127 2.48 2.64 -2.83
C ILE A 127 3.31 3.06 -4.03
N CYS A 128 2.85 2.71 -5.22
CA CYS A 128 3.47 3.14 -6.47
C CYS A 128 2.59 4.20 -7.16
N GLY A 129 3.12 5.40 -7.34
CA GLY A 129 2.52 6.49 -8.12
C GLY A 129 3.12 6.53 -9.52
N LEU A 130 2.40 5.98 -10.51
CA LEU A 130 2.72 6.07 -11.94
C LEU A 130 2.06 7.29 -12.62
N ARG A 131 1.48 8.19 -11.82
CA ARG A 131 0.85 9.44 -12.26
C ARG A 131 1.31 10.58 -11.38
N ASP A 132 1.34 11.79 -11.93
CA ASP A 132 1.57 12.99 -11.14
C ASP A 132 0.37 13.27 -10.24
N ILE A 133 0.57 13.14 -8.93
CA ILE A 133 -0.45 13.48 -7.95
C ILE A 133 -0.45 15.00 -7.80
N ARG A 134 -1.47 15.65 -8.37
CA ARG A 134 -1.50 17.09 -8.59
C ARG A 134 -1.64 17.93 -7.31
N SER A 135 -2.18 17.37 -6.24
CA SER A 135 -2.42 18.12 -4.98
C SER A 135 -1.73 17.48 -3.77
N GLU A 136 -1.19 18.33 -2.91
CA GLU A 136 -0.57 17.95 -1.64
C GLU A 136 -1.55 17.22 -0.71
N ARG A 137 -2.80 17.69 -0.64
CA ARG A 137 -3.87 17.06 0.14
C ARG A 137 -4.15 15.62 -0.30
N GLU A 138 -4.27 15.38 -1.61
CA GLU A 138 -4.50 14.04 -2.16
C GLU A 138 -3.29 13.11 -1.91
N ARG A 139 -2.06 13.65 -1.97
CA ARG A 139 -0.84 12.92 -1.60
C ARG A 139 -0.86 12.49 -0.13
N ARG A 140 -1.12 13.42 0.80
CA ARG A 140 -1.17 13.14 2.26
C ARG A 140 -2.22 12.08 2.59
N GLN A 141 -3.40 12.17 1.97
CA GLN A 141 -4.46 11.18 2.16
C GLN A 141 -4.10 9.80 1.59
N THR A 142 -3.34 9.75 0.50
CA THR A 142 -2.92 8.50 -0.14
C THR A 142 -1.88 7.78 0.72
N ILE A 143 -0.84 8.50 1.17
CA ILE A 143 0.25 7.93 1.99
C ILE A 143 -0.26 7.57 3.38
N GLY A 144 -1.09 8.42 4.00
CA GLY A 144 -1.64 8.19 5.33
C GLY A 144 -2.43 6.88 5.48
N ARG A 145 -2.87 6.27 4.37
CA ARG A 145 -3.52 4.95 4.37
C ARG A 145 -2.54 3.81 4.55
N GLY A 146 -1.31 3.95 4.06
CA GLY A 146 -0.24 2.96 4.23
C GLY A 146 0.51 3.09 5.56
N LEU A 147 0.25 4.13 6.36
CA LEU A 147 0.90 4.35 7.66
C LEU A 147 0.19 3.65 8.83
N ARG A 148 -0.80 2.81 8.56
CA ARG A 148 -1.53 2.06 9.60
C ARG A 148 -0.70 0.85 10.02
N LEU A 149 -0.75 0.51 11.31
CA LEU A 149 -0.16 -0.75 11.79
C LEU A 149 -0.88 -1.93 11.15
N CYS A 150 -0.10 -2.79 10.50
CA CYS A 150 -0.59 -4.02 9.88
C CYS A 150 -1.18 -4.98 10.92
N VAL A 151 -2.01 -5.91 10.44
CA VAL A 151 -2.62 -6.97 11.25
C VAL A 151 -2.17 -8.34 10.77
N ASN A 152 -2.02 -9.27 11.72
CA ASN A 152 -1.80 -10.69 11.42
C ASN A 152 -3.12 -11.43 11.12
N GLN A 153 -3.06 -12.74 10.92
CA GLN A 153 -4.22 -13.56 10.56
C GLN A 153 -5.26 -13.68 11.69
N GLU A 154 -4.85 -13.43 12.94
CA GLU A 154 -5.73 -13.34 14.09
C GLU A 154 -6.36 -11.93 14.25
N GLY A 155 -6.07 -11.00 13.34
CA GLY A 155 -6.54 -9.62 13.38
C GLY A 155 -5.82 -8.74 14.42
N VAL A 156 -4.72 -9.24 15.00
CA VAL A 156 -3.91 -8.52 15.99
C VAL A 156 -2.95 -7.57 15.28
N ARG A 157 -2.91 -6.31 15.73
CA ARG A 157 -1.99 -5.30 15.21
C ARG A 157 -0.56 -5.62 15.64
N LEU A 158 0.36 -5.58 14.69
CA LEU A 158 1.79 -5.79 14.93
C LEU A 158 2.51 -4.45 15.06
N CYS A 159 3.36 -4.34 16.08
CA CYS A 159 4.22 -3.18 16.31
C CYS A 159 5.66 -3.53 15.89
N GLY A 160 6.40 -2.55 15.39
CA GLY A 160 7.81 -2.75 14.98
C GLY A 160 8.09 -2.16 13.60
N PHE A 161 9.28 -1.58 13.44
CA PHE A 161 9.74 -0.98 12.18
C PHE A 161 10.12 -2.02 11.13
N ASP A 162 10.55 -3.19 11.59
CA ASP A 162 10.85 -4.38 10.78
C ASP A 162 9.63 -4.87 9.99
N VAL A 163 8.43 -4.73 10.55
CA VAL A 163 7.19 -5.11 9.88
C VAL A 163 6.50 -3.92 9.21
N ASN A 164 6.40 -2.77 9.90
CA ASN A 164 5.60 -1.63 9.43
C ASN A 164 6.43 -0.61 8.64
N THR A 165 7.05 -1.06 7.55
CA THR A 165 7.76 -0.17 6.62
C THR A 165 6.96 0.03 5.34
N LEU A 166 6.54 1.27 5.07
CA LEU A 166 5.85 1.67 3.84
C LEU A 166 6.86 2.15 2.79
N THR A 167 6.94 1.43 1.67
CA THR A 167 7.75 1.82 0.50
C THR A 167 6.94 2.67 -0.47
N VAL A 168 7.42 3.85 -0.84
CA VAL A 168 6.75 4.73 -1.80
C VAL A 168 7.60 4.89 -3.06
N ILE A 169 7.03 4.59 -4.23
CA ILE A 169 7.67 4.70 -5.56
C ILE A 169 6.96 5.82 -6.34
N ALA A 170 7.70 6.83 -6.82
CA ALA A 170 7.14 8.00 -7.54
C ALA A 170 8.10 8.51 -8.64
N THR A 171 7.56 9.24 -9.63
CA THR A 171 8.27 9.70 -10.86
C THR A 171 8.99 11.04 -10.76
N GLU A 172 8.62 11.93 -9.83
CA GLU A 172 9.28 13.24 -9.59
C GLU A 172 10.24 13.19 -8.39
N SER A 173 10.99 14.28 -8.11
CA SER A 173 11.95 14.39 -6.98
C SER A 173 11.26 14.35 -5.61
N TYR A 174 10.79 13.16 -5.24
CA TYR A 174 10.11 12.86 -3.97
C TYR A 174 11.04 13.00 -2.77
N GLU A 175 12.35 13.13 -2.95
CA GLU A 175 13.30 13.46 -1.87
C GLU A 175 12.88 14.78 -1.19
N GLN A 176 12.55 15.79 -1.98
CA GLN A 176 12.09 17.09 -1.47
C GLN A 176 10.70 17.01 -0.81
N PHE A 177 9.86 16.08 -1.28
CA PHE A 177 8.54 15.83 -0.68
C PHE A 177 8.62 15.01 0.61
N ALA A 178 9.42 13.94 0.64
CA ALA A 178 9.66 13.11 1.81
C ALA A 178 10.32 13.95 2.91
N GLU A 179 11.28 14.81 2.55
CA GLU A 179 11.84 15.79 3.47
C GLU A 179 10.76 16.73 4.03
N ASN A 180 9.90 17.31 3.18
CA ASN A 180 8.85 18.23 3.65
C ASN A 180 7.83 17.51 4.53
N LEU A 181 7.42 16.31 4.16
CA LEU A 181 6.48 15.50 4.95
C LEU A 181 7.07 15.07 6.29
N GLN A 182 8.34 14.65 6.29
CA GLN A 182 9.07 14.37 7.53
C GLN A 182 9.10 15.63 8.39
N LYS A 183 9.61 16.77 7.88
CA LYS A 183 9.68 18.06 8.58
C LYS A 183 8.33 18.49 9.17
N GLU A 184 7.23 18.30 8.45
CA GLU A 184 5.87 18.59 8.94
C GLU A 184 5.47 17.65 10.08
N ILE A 185 5.71 16.34 9.96
CA ILE A 185 5.44 15.40 11.04
C ILE A 185 6.31 15.73 12.26
N GLU A 186 7.57 16.14 12.06
CA GLU A 186 8.42 16.60 13.17
C GLU A 186 7.85 17.82 13.86
N ALA A 187 7.32 18.78 13.10
CA ALA A 187 6.69 19.98 13.64
C ALA A 187 5.38 19.68 14.39
N ASP A 188 4.54 18.79 13.85
CA ASP A 188 3.21 18.46 14.39
C ASP A 188 3.30 17.53 15.61
N THR A 189 4.25 16.59 15.61
CA THR A 189 4.36 15.53 16.65
C THR A 189 5.51 15.76 17.63
N GLY A 190 6.45 16.64 17.29
CA GLY A 190 7.68 16.87 18.05
C GLY A 190 8.75 15.78 17.87
N ILE A 191 8.47 14.72 17.11
CA ILE A 191 9.38 13.59 16.87
C ILE A 191 10.41 14.00 15.80
N ARG A 192 11.71 13.74 15.98
CA ARG A 192 12.71 13.93 14.90
C ARG A 192 13.06 12.62 14.20
N PHE A 193 13.05 12.62 12.87
CA PHE A 193 13.41 11.47 12.04
C PHE A 193 14.93 11.43 11.83
N GLY A 194 15.52 10.23 11.88
CA GLY A 194 16.96 10.03 11.67
C GLY A 194 17.86 10.52 12.81
N VAL A 195 17.29 11.10 13.87
CA VAL A 195 17.99 11.47 15.09
C VAL A 195 17.58 10.53 16.20
N VAL A 196 18.54 9.82 16.78
CA VAL A 196 18.29 9.08 18.01
C VAL A 196 18.19 10.10 19.14
N GLU A 197 17.03 10.19 19.80
CA GLU A 197 16.83 11.10 20.92
C GLU A 197 17.21 10.43 22.26
N PRO A 198 17.65 11.19 23.28
CA PRO A 198 18.20 10.58 24.49
C PRO A 198 17.21 9.72 25.28
N HIS A 199 15.91 9.93 25.07
CA HIS A 199 14.84 9.16 25.70
C HIS A 199 14.33 7.98 24.84
N GLN A 200 14.78 7.80 23.60
CA GLN A 200 14.25 6.76 22.71
C GLN A 200 14.54 5.34 23.21
N PHE A 201 15.61 5.14 23.99
CA PHE A 201 15.92 3.84 24.57
C PHE A 201 15.12 3.56 25.84
N ALA A 202 14.41 4.53 26.41
CA ALA A 202 13.74 4.41 27.70
C ALA A 202 12.65 3.32 27.72
N ALA A 203 12.05 3.03 26.56
CA ALA A 203 11.03 1.99 26.41
C ALA A 203 11.60 0.60 26.11
N ILE A 204 12.92 0.46 25.94
CA ILE A 204 13.55 -0.86 25.72
C ILE A 204 13.36 -1.71 26.97
N ALA A 205 12.78 -2.89 26.80
CA ALA A 205 12.61 -3.84 27.89
C ALA A 205 13.98 -4.37 28.33
N THR A 206 14.31 -4.20 29.60
CA THR A 206 15.48 -4.73 30.28
C THR A 206 15.07 -5.61 31.44
N THR A 207 16.00 -6.42 31.93
CA THR A 207 15.77 -7.23 33.12
C THR A 207 16.08 -6.39 34.36
N ASP A 208 15.13 -6.25 35.28
CA ASP A 208 15.38 -5.66 36.59
C ASP A 208 16.17 -6.60 37.51
N ASP A 209 16.53 -6.11 38.69
CA ASP A 209 17.30 -6.85 39.70
C ASP A 209 16.55 -8.09 40.21
N ASP A 210 15.23 -8.15 40.01
CA ASP A 210 14.35 -9.27 40.39
C ASP A 210 14.06 -10.23 39.22
N GLY A 211 14.68 -10.02 38.06
CA GLY A 211 14.53 -10.89 36.89
C GLY A 211 13.31 -10.59 35.99
N HIS A 212 12.56 -9.53 36.27
CA HIS A 212 11.35 -9.17 35.51
C HIS A 212 11.66 -8.18 34.38
N PRO A 213 10.91 -8.25 33.26
CA PRO A 213 11.03 -7.27 32.20
C PRO A 213 10.48 -5.92 32.66
N SER A 214 11.35 -4.92 32.74
CA SER A 214 11.04 -3.54 33.06
C SER A 214 11.63 -2.59 32.00
N PRO A 215 10.97 -1.46 31.70
CA PRO A 215 11.52 -0.47 30.77
C PRO A 215 12.85 0.09 31.30
N LEU A 216 13.82 0.28 30.39
CA LEU A 216 15.16 0.82 30.69
C LEU A 216 15.07 2.12 31.52
N GLY A 217 14.07 2.95 31.24
CA GLY A 217 13.84 4.22 31.93
C GLY A 217 14.69 5.35 31.37
N ALA A 218 14.26 6.59 31.65
CA ALA A 218 14.82 7.79 31.03
C ALA A 218 16.30 8.03 31.39
N GLU A 219 16.71 7.78 32.64
CA GLU A 219 18.12 7.97 33.06
C GLU A 219 19.07 6.99 32.37
N LYS A 220 18.74 5.70 32.34
CA LYS A 220 19.59 4.70 31.68
C LYS A 220 19.57 4.86 30.16
N SER A 221 18.45 5.33 29.59
CA SER A 221 18.37 5.72 28.19
C SER A 221 19.35 6.84 27.83
N GLN A 222 19.43 7.88 28.68
CA GLN A 222 20.39 8.98 28.51
C GLN A 222 21.84 8.47 28.58
N LEU A 223 22.16 7.63 29.56
CA LEU A 223 23.50 7.04 29.70
C LEU A 223 23.90 6.19 28.47
N LEU A 224 22.95 5.40 27.94
CA LEU A 224 23.18 4.60 26.74
C LEU A 224 23.39 5.49 25.51
N TRP A 225 22.60 6.55 25.39
CA TRP A 225 22.73 7.53 24.32
C TRP A 225 24.08 8.26 24.36
N ASP A 226 24.53 8.71 25.54
CA ASP A 226 25.84 9.35 25.72
C ASP A 226 27.01 8.40 25.41
N HIS A 227 26.83 7.09 25.58
CA HIS A 227 27.83 6.09 25.22
C HIS A 227 27.89 5.79 23.72
N LEU A 228 26.77 5.91 23.00
CA LEU A 228 26.65 5.64 21.56
C LEU A 228 26.96 6.86 20.68
N LYS A 229 27.10 8.04 21.28
CA LYS A 229 27.47 9.31 20.63
C LYS A 229 28.97 9.42 20.38
#